data_AF-A0A1G8FIJ3-F1
#
_entry.id   AF-A0A1G8FIJ3-F1
#
_cell.length_a   1.000
_cell.length_b   1.000
_cell.length_c   1.000
_cell.angle_alpha   90.00
_cell.angle_beta   90.00
_cell.angle_gamma   90.00
#
_symmetry.space_group_name_H-M   'P 1'
#
loop_
_entity.id
_entity.type
_entity.pdbx_description
1 polymer ?
#
loop_
_entity_poly.entity_id
_entity_poly.type
_entity_poly.pdbx_seq_one_letter_code
_entity_poly.pdbx_strand_id
1 'polypeptide(L)'
;MGSATTLANEYHERATTYSVNLYSKQRDVLAFDNIMMLKTLKCAVRVVWIYRRSQWVALFTTDLDLTVTQVIGYYGARWNKV
;
A
#
# COMPACT_ATOMS: atom_id res chain seq x y z
N MET A 1 -19.40 -5.18 3.85
CA MET A 1 -17.97 -4.83 3.74
C MET A 1 -17.59 -5.05 2.30
N GLY A 2 -17.30 -3.98 1.55
CA GLY A 2 -17.00 -4.07 0.13
C GLY A 2 -15.79 -4.97 -0.13
N SER A 3 -15.75 -5.60 -1.30
CA SER A 3 -14.57 -6.35 -1.74
C SER A 3 -13.36 -5.41 -1.79
N ALA A 4 -12.14 -5.94 -1.63
CA ALA A 4 -10.90 -5.17 -1.75
C ALA A 4 -10.87 -4.32 -3.03
N THR A 5 -11.50 -4.79 -4.11
CA THR A 5 -11.68 -4.08 -5.38
C THR A 5 -12.55 -2.82 -5.26
N THR A 6 -13.64 -2.87 -4.48
CA THR A 6 -14.52 -1.72 -4.28
C THR A 6 -13.79 -0.63 -3.49
N LEU A 7 -13.11 -1.03 -2.41
CA LEU A 7 -12.31 -0.12 -1.59
C LEU A 7 -11.13 0.46 -2.38
N ALA A 8 -10.48 -0.35 -3.22
CA ALA A 8 -9.39 0.13 -4.07
C ALA A 8 -9.87 1.23 -5.03
N ASN A 9 -11.05 1.10 -5.64
CA ASN A 9 -11.59 2.15 -6.53
C ASN A 9 -11.99 3.41 -5.75
N GLU A 10 -12.66 3.26 -4.60
CA GLU A 10 -13.06 4.38 -3.75
C GLU A 10 -11.85 5.17 -3.22
N TYR A 11 -10.79 4.46 -2.85
CA TYR A 11 -9.57 5.07 -2.31
C TYR A 11 -8.62 5.56 -3.40
N HIS A 12 -8.83 5.19 -4.66
CA HIS A 12 -8.01 5.69 -5.78
C HIS A 12 -8.11 7.22 -5.89
N GLU A 13 -9.30 7.80 -5.69
CA GLU A 13 -9.49 9.26 -5.72
C GLU A 13 -8.81 9.99 -4.55
N ARG A 14 -8.56 9.28 -3.45
CA ARG A 14 -7.88 9.82 -2.25
C ARG A 14 -6.39 9.48 -2.21
N ALA A 15 -5.89 8.74 -3.21
CA ALA A 15 -4.51 8.31 -3.25
C ALA A 15 -3.58 9.50 -3.45
N THR A 16 -2.44 9.45 -2.77
CA THR A 16 -1.39 10.48 -2.83
C THR A 16 -0.15 9.91 -3.47
N THR A 17 0.58 10.74 -4.21
CA THR A 17 1.85 10.34 -4.81
C THR A 17 2.96 10.38 -3.76
N TYR A 18 3.62 9.25 -3.56
CA TYR A 18 4.77 9.10 -2.67
C TYR A 18 6.03 8.84 -3.48
N SER A 19 7.06 9.65 -3.27
CA SER A 19 8.39 9.40 -3.84
C SER A 19 9.15 8.45 -2.92
N VAL A 20 9.38 7.22 -3.40
CA VAL A 20 10.10 6.17 -2.65
C VAL A 20 11.44 5.91 -3.33
N ASN A 21 12.51 5.84 -2.54
CA ASN A 21 13.82 5.47 -3.04
C ASN A 21 13.95 3.94 -3.08
N LEU A 22 13.79 3.36 -4.27
CA LEU A 22 13.93 1.93 -4.50
C LEU A 22 15.26 1.68 -5.24
N TYR A 23 16.19 0.96 -4.61
CA TYR A 23 17.48 0.59 -5.22
C TYR A 23 18.25 1.77 -5.80
N SER A 24 18.40 2.82 -4.99
CA SER A 24 19.13 4.04 -5.38
C SER A 24 18.46 4.84 -6.52
N LYS A 25 17.20 4.51 -6.87
CA LYS A 25 16.40 5.24 -7.83
C LYS A 25 15.11 5.72 -7.17
N GLN A 26 14.89 7.04 -7.20
CA GLN A 26 13.61 7.59 -6.80
C GLN A 26 12.52 7.19 -7.80
N ARG A 27 11.41 6.69 -7.25
CA ARG A 27 10.24 6.28 -7.99
C ARG A 27 9.01 6.90 -7.34
N ASP A 28 8.21 7.56 -8.17
CA ASP A 28 6.92 8.06 -7.74
C ASP A 28 5.89 6.95 -7.82
N VAL A 29 5.21 6.71 -6.70
CA VAL A 29 4.23 5.65 -6.54
C VAL A 29 2.95 6.27 -6.00
N LEU A 30 1.84 6.04 -6.69
CA LEU A 30 0.53 6.45 -6.20
C LEU A 30 0.08 5.44 -5.14
N ALA A 31 -0.14 5.89 -3.91
CA ALA A 31 -0.58 5.01 -2.84
C ALA A 31 -1.60 5.67 -1.92
N PHE A 32 -2.38 4.84 -1.24
CA PHE A 32 -3.29 5.25 -0.19
C PHE A 32 -3.13 4.30 0.99
N ASP A 33 -3.18 4.80 2.21
CA ASP A 33 -3.13 3.97 3.40
C ASP A 33 -4.34 4.19 4.32
N ASN A 34 -4.76 3.12 4.97
CA ASN A 34 -5.84 3.15 5.94
C ASN A 34 -5.60 2.11 7.04
N ILE A 35 -5.86 2.49 8.29
CA ILE A 35 -5.76 1.58 9.43
C ILE A 35 -7.13 0.94 9.65
N MET A 36 -7.17 -0.38 9.52
CA MET A 36 -8.39 -1.17 9.69
C MET A 36 -8.17 -2.39 10.56
N MET A 37 -9.21 -2.86 11.23
CA MET A 37 -9.15 -4.09 12.01
C MET A 37 -9.35 -5.31 11.10
N LEU A 38 -8.32 -6.15 11.01
CA LEU A 38 -8.42 -7.44 10.30
C LEU A 38 -9.15 -8.45 11.19
N LYS A 39 -10.35 -8.87 10.78
CA LYS A 39 -11.17 -9.80 11.58
C LYS A 39 -10.49 -11.15 11.86
N THR A 40 -9.68 -11.63 10.93
CA THR A 40 -8.93 -12.90 11.05
C THR A 40 -7.81 -12.82 12.10
N LEU A 41 -7.09 -11.69 12.15
CA LEU A 41 -5.98 -11.49 13.09
C LEU A 41 -6.42 -10.84 14.40
N LYS A 42 -7.63 -10.26 14.45
CA LYS A 42 -8.16 -9.46 15.57
C LYS A 42 -7.25 -8.30 15.99
N CYS A 43 -6.42 -7.82 15.06
CA CYS A 43 -5.48 -6.74 15.27
C CYS A 43 -5.74 -5.60 14.28
N ALA A 44 -5.40 -4.38 14.70
CA ALA A 44 -5.32 -3.25 13.79
C ALA A 44 -4.14 -3.46 12.84
N VAL A 45 -4.37 -3.24 11.56
CA VAL A 45 -3.34 -3.26 10.53
C VAL A 45 -3.44 -2.01 9.70
N ARG A 46 -2.29 -1.49 9.26
CA ARG A 46 -2.24 -0.47 8.22
C ARG A 46 -2.25 -1.18 6.87
N VAL A 47 -3.29 -0.97 6.09
CA VAL A 47 -3.39 -1.45 4.71
C VAL A 47 -2.96 -0.32 3.79
N VAL A 48 -2.03 -0.61 2.89
CA VAL A 48 -1.49 0.31 1.90
C VAL A 48 -1.86 -0.22 0.52
N TRP A 49 -2.70 0.51 -0.21
CA TRP A 49 -2.99 0.27 -1.62
C TRP A 49 -1.99 1.02 -2.47
N ILE A 50 -1.32 0.28 -3.35
CA ILE A 50 -0.39 0.80 -4.33
C ILE A 50 -1.06 0.69 -5.69
N TYR A 51 -1.19 1.83 -6.37
CA TYR A 51 -1.82 1.92 -7.68
C TYR A 51 -0.75 2.07 -8.75
N ARG A 52 -0.82 1.21 -9.78
CA ARG A 52 0.10 1.21 -10.91
C ARG A 52 -0.67 1.04 -12.20
N ARG A 53 -0.69 2.07 -13.03
CA ARG A 53 -1.45 2.10 -14.30
C ARG A 53 -2.90 1.66 -14.04
N SER A 54 -3.31 0.49 -14.55
CA SER A 54 -4.66 -0.06 -14.42
C SER A 54 -4.77 -1.17 -13.37
N GLN A 55 -3.71 -1.43 -12.61
CA GLN A 55 -3.65 -2.46 -11.58
C GLN A 55 -3.40 -1.84 -10.22
N TRP A 56 -3.78 -2.57 -9.17
CA TRP A 56 -3.53 -2.18 -7.79
C TRP A 56 -3.08 -3.39 -6.98
N VAL A 57 -2.27 -3.12 -5.96
CA VAL A 57 -1.79 -4.12 -5.01
C VAL A 57 -2.08 -3.60 -3.61
N ALA A 58 -2.74 -4.40 -2.78
CA ALA A 58 -2.93 -4.09 -1.37
C ALA A 58 -1.89 -4.84 -0.53
N LEU A 59 -1.07 -4.09 0.18
CA LEU A 59 -0.16 -4.59 1.20
C LEU A 59 -0.74 -4.26 2.57
N PHE A 60 -0.41 -5.05 3.59
CA PHE A 60 -0.76 -4.71 4.96
C PHE A 60 0.41 -4.94 5.88
N THR A 61 0.49 -4.14 6.94
CA THR A 61 1.44 -4.29 8.03
C THR A 61 0.72 -4.22 9.36
N THR A 62 1.16 -5.05 10.31
CA THR A 62 0.73 -4.98 11.71
C THR A 62 1.47 -3.89 12.48
N ASP A 63 2.63 -3.46 11.98
CA ASP A 63 3.39 -2.36 12.54
C ASP A 63 2.82 -1.03 12.02
N LEU A 64 2.17 -0.29 12.92
CA LEU A 64 1.49 0.97 12.63
C LEU A 64 2.45 2.17 12.59
N ASP A 65 3.66 2.03 13.13
CA ASP A 65 4.69 3.08 13.14
C ASP A 65 5.43 3.17 11.80
N LEU A 66 5.31 2.14 10.96
CA LEU A 66 5.83 2.16 9.60
C LEU A 66 5.09 3.16 8.72
N THR A 67 5.87 4.00 8.06
CA THR A 67 5.39 4.93 7.02
C THR A 67 5.09 4.19 5.72
N VAL A 68 4.21 4.77 4.90
CA VAL A 68 3.85 4.23 3.57
C VAL A 68 5.09 3.99 2.70
N THR A 69 6.05 4.91 2.71
CA THR A 69 7.30 4.78 1.94
C THR A 69 8.18 3.64 2.43
N GLN A 70 8.24 3.38 3.75
CA GLN A 70 8.94 2.23 4.31
C GLN A 70 8.25 0.91 3.97
N VAL A 71 6.92 0.85 4.03
CA VAL A 71 6.16 -0.34 3.62
C VAL A 71 6.41 -0.64 2.14
N ILE A 72 6.29 0.36 1.26
CA ILE A 72 6.59 0.21 -0.17
C ILE A 72 8.06 -0.16 -0.38
N GLY A 73 9.00 0.40 0.37
CA GLY A 73 10.42 0.06 0.29
C GLY A 73 10.71 -1.39 0.66
N TYR A 74 10.14 -1.85 1.78
CA TYR A 74 10.31 -3.21 2.29
C TYR A 74 9.76 -4.26 1.33
N TYR A 75 8.55 -4.04 0.79
CA TYR A 75 7.92 -4.96 -0.14
C TYR A 75 8.40 -4.79 -1.59
N GLY A 76 8.75 -3.58 -1.99
CA GLY A 76 9.28 -3.25 -3.32
C GLY A 76 10.62 -3.94 -3.59
N ALA A 77 11.44 -4.17 -2.56
CA ALA A 77 12.68 -4.95 -2.68
C ALA A 77 12.42 -6.41 -3.12
N ARG A 78 11.25 -6.96 -2.78
CA ARG A 78 10.88 -8.32 -3.18
C ARG A 78 10.21 -8.36 -4.56
N TRP A 79 9.68 -7.24 -5.04
CA TRP A 79 8.90 -7.15 -6.28
C TRP A 79 9.75 -7.09 -7.57
N ASN A 80 11.05 -7.36 -7.52
CA ASN A 80 11.98 -7.10 -8.62
C ASN A 80 11.97 -8.15 -9.78
N LYS A 81 10.88 -8.88 -10.02
CA LYS A 81 10.77 -9.82 -11.17
C LYS A 81 9.33 -9.99 -11.70
N VAL A 82 8.69 -8.92 -12.16
CA VAL A 82 7.59 -9.01 -13.17
C VAL A 82 7.73 -7.88 -14.19
#